data_AF-A0A372J6F3-F1
#
_entry.id   AF-A0A372J6F3-F1
#
_cell.length_a   1.000
_cell.length_b   1.000
_cell.length_c   1.000
_cell.angle_alpha   90.00
_cell.angle_beta   90.00
_cell.angle_gamma   90.00
#
_symmetry.space_group_name_H-M   'P 1'
#
loop_
_entity.id
_entity.type
_entity.pdbx_description
1 polymer ?
#
loop_
_entity_poly.entity_id
_entity_poly.type
_entity_poly.pdbx_seq_one_letter_code
_entity_poly.pdbx_strand_id
1 'polypeptide(L)'
;MGRLIAVVLFIAVLVPGVLLARAWWLAAGRRAVASAAVEFATPTPEGTATLRRQAVHGRRVRRLGLLLGIVGIVASVVLFAEASVFLWAPALVVGLLLGVVLAETTRPRPRWRASSPARRPRQGDQISLALLWTMRAVVAAEAVATVLMWQRDQLPDSVAWVALTVPLLAWVLAEVALLRSLVRPLPAEGADVPVDEALRTWTAHLVTAAVSVLALLPLGTLLLAAGIALGDRVTDGADLVPVALVAGGFAGLAAGLAVAGFLVTWLRPVRPGDRALTG
;
A
#
# COMPACT_ATOMS: atom_id res chain seq x y z
N MET A 1 18.76 11.63 33.17
CA MET A 1 19.25 11.64 31.77
C MET A 1 18.63 10.55 30.89
N GLY A 2 18.68 9.26 31.24
CA GLY A 2 18.13 8.17 30.40
C GLY A 2 16.66 8.31 30.00
N ARG A 3 15.77 8.74 30.92
CA ARG A 3 14.34 8.98 30.62
C ARG A 3 14.10 10.11 29.60
N LEU A 4 14.92 11.17 29.64
CA LEU A 4 14.78 12.30 28.73
C LEU A 4 15.22 11.92 27.30
N ILE A 5 16.30 11.15 27.18
CA ILE A 5 16.81 10.64 25.89
C ILE A 5 15.81 9.66 25.27
N ALA A 6 15.21 8.77 26.07
CA ALA A 6 14.16 7.85 25.61
C ALA A 6 12.93 8.60 25.08
N VAL A 7 12.49 9.66 25.76
CA VAL A 7 11.37 10.50 25.31
C VAL A 7 11.71 11.25 24.01
N VAL A 8 12.91 11.82 23.91
CA VAL A 8 13.34 12.53 22.70
C VAL A 8 13.45 11.58 21.50
N LEU A 9 14.00 10.37 21.69
CA LEU A 9 14.02 9.33 20.67
C LEU A 9 12.61 8.90 20.27
N PHE A 10 11.72 8.71 21.24
CA PHE A 10 10.33 8.36 20.98
C PHE A 10 9.64 9.43 20.11
N ILE A 11 9.80 10.71 20.45
CA ILE A 11 9.28 11.82 19.65
C ILE A 11 9.92 11.85 18.26
N ALA A 12 11.25 11.73 18.18
CA ALA A 12 11.99 11.75 16.92
C ALA A 12 11.56 10.62 15.96
N VAL A 13 11.20 9.46 16.50
CA VAL A 13 10.74 8.30 15.72
C VAL A 13 9.25 8.37 15.38
N LEU A 14 8.44 9.07 16.19
CA LEU A 14 7.02 9.29 15.93
C LEU A 14 6.79 10.34 14.84
N VAL A 15 7.68 11.33 14.71
CA VAL A 15 7.61 12.39 13.69
C VAL A 15 7.51 11.84 12.25
N PRO A 16 8.38 10.91 11.79
CA PRO A 16 8.23 10.27 10.48
C PRO A 16 6.86 9.64 10.24
N GLY A 17 6.29 8.98 11.25
CA GLY A 17 4.95 8.39 11.17
C GLY A 17 3.86 9.45 10.98
N VAL A 18 3.93 10.55 11.71
CA VAL A 18 3.00 11.69 11.59
C VAL A 18 3.14 12.38 10.23
N LEU A 19 4.38 12.59 9.77
CA LEU A 19 4.64 13.19 8.45
C LEU A 19 4.11 12.29 7.32
N LEU A 20 4.27 10.98 7.45
CA LEU A 20 3.72 10.03 6.48
C LEU A 20 2.18 10.05 6.49
N ALA A 21 1.55 10.04 7.67
CA ALA A 21 0.10 10.16 7.80
C ALA A 21 -0.41 11.47 7.17
N ARG A 22 0.30 12.58 7.39
CA ARG A 22 -0.01 13.87 6.76
C ARG A 22 0.14 13.84 5.24
N ALA A 23 1.19 13.20 4.71
CA ALA A 23 1.39 13.06 3.27
C ALA A 23 0.24 12.27 2.62
N TRP A 24 -0.23 11.20 3.26
CA TRP A 24 -1.40 10.45 2.82
C TRP A 24 -2.70 11.25 2.98
N TRP A 25 -2.85 12.07 4.02
CA TRP A 25 -3.98 12.98 4.15
C TRP A 25 -4.05 13.98 2.98
N LEU A 26 -2.92 14.59 2.61
CA LEU A 26 -2.84 15.49 1.45
C LEU A 26 -3.15 14.76 0.14
N ALA A 27 -2.74 13.49 0.02
CA ALA A 27 -3.12 12.66 -1.11
C ALA A 27 -4.63 12.47 -1.22
N ALA A 28 -5.37 12.42 -0.10
CA ALA A 28 -6.84 12.33 -0.12
C ALA A 28 -7.49 13.55 -0.79
N GLY A 29 -6.87 14.74 -0.71
CA GLY A 29 -7.29 15.92 -1.46
C GLY A 29 -7.19 15.74 -2.98
N ARG A 30 -6.12 15.09 -3.48
CA ARG A 30 -5.97 14.78 -4.91
C ARG A 30 -7.06 13.86 -5.43
N ARG A 31 -7.56 12.97 -4.57
CA ARG A 31 -8.70 12.13 -4.90
C ARG A 31 -9.94 12.94 -5.23
N ALA A 32 -10.26 13.92 -4.40
CA ALA A 32 -11.44 14.77 -4.56
C ALA A 32 -11.35 15.57 -5.87
N VAL A 33 -10.16 16.08 -6.18
CA VAL A 33 -9.89 16.79 -7.46
C VAL A 33 -10.06 15.83 -8.65
N ALA A 34 -9.48 14.64 -8.58
CA ALA A 34 -9.57 13.66 -9.67
C ALA A 34 -11.01 13.15 -9.87
N SER A 35 -11.79 12.97 -8.79
CA SER A 35 -13.21 12.62 -8.91
C SER A 35 -14.02 13.77 -9.50
N ALA A 36 -13.79 15.00 -9.05
CA ALA A 36 -14.46 16.17 -9.58
C ALA A 36 -14.17 16.36 -11.07
N ALA A 37 -12.92 16.18 -11.50
CA ALA A 37 -12.54 16.28 -12.91
C ALA A 37 -13.27 15.25 -13.81
N VAL A 38 -13.57 14.05 -13.27
CA VAL A 38 -14.37 13.04 -13.98
C VAL A 38 -15.87 13.35 -13.94
N GLU A 39 -16.35 14.00 -12.89
CA GLU A 39 -17.75 14.44 -12.79
C GLU A 39 -18.06 15.63 -13.72
N PHE A 40 -17.09 16.53 -13.94
CA PHE A 40 -17.25 17.68 -14.84
C PHE A 40 -16.94 17.38 -16.30
N ALA A 41 -16.30 16.24 -16.60
CA ALA A 41 -16.08 15.79 -17.97
C ALA A 41 -17.25 14.94 -18.43
N THR A 42 -17.76 15.19 -19.64
CA THR A 42 -18.71 14.28 -20.32
C THR A 42 -17.90 13.22 -21.06
N PRO A 43 -17.66 12.02 -20.51
CA PRO A 43 -16.76 11.06 -21.12
C PRO A 43 -17.39 10.49 -22.39
N THR A 44 -16.56 10.02 -23.30
CA THR A 44 -17.04 9.35 -24.51
C THR A 44 -17.74 8.02 -24.16
N PRO A 45 -18.54 7.45 -25.06
CA PRO A 45 -19.06 6.07 -24.90
C PRO A 45 -17.93 5.05 -24.63
N GLU A 46 -16.76 5.24 -25.24
CA GLU A 46 -15.56 4.44 -24.99
C GLU A 46 -15.00 4.63 -23.58
N GLY A 47 -14.97 5.87 -23.09
CA GLY A 47 -14.55 6.25 -21.74
C GLY A 47 -15.45 5.64 -20.66
N THR A 48 -16.78 5.80 -20.81
CA THR A 48 -17.77 5.22 -19.89
C THR A 48 -17.72 3.68 -19.87
N ALA A 49 -17.62 3.04 -21.04
CA ALA A 49 -17.46 1.59 -21.14
C ALA A 49 -16.16 1.10 -20.49
N THR A 50 -15.10 1.89 -20.54
CA THR A 50 -13.82 1.57 -19.88
C THR A 50 -13.94 1.62 -18.36
N LEU A 51 -14.57 2.66 -17.80
CA LEU A 51 -14.84 2.76 -16.37
C LEU A 51 -15.66 1.56 -15.85
N ARG A 52 -16.72 1.18 -16.58
CA ARG A 52 -17.56 0.03 -16.22
C ARG A 52 -16.78 -1.28 -16.24
N ARG A 53 -16.00 -1.53 -17.30
CA ARG A 53 -15.16 -2.75 -17.43
C ARG A 53 -14.15 -2.85 -16.30
N GLN A 54 -13.47 -1.75 -15.98
CA GLN A 54 -12.48 -1.72 -14.90
C GLN A 54 -13.11 -1.90 -13.52
N ALA A 55 -14.29 -1.31 -13.28
CA ALA A 55 -15.00 -1.51 -12.02
C ALA A 55 -15.44 -2.97 -11.81
N VAL A 56 -15.91 -3.65 -12.87
CA VAL A 56 -16.26 -5.08 -12.83
C VAL A 56 -15.02 -5.94 -12.59
N HIS A 57 -13.94 -5.69 -13.33
CA HIS A 57 -12.66 -6.40 -13.17
C HIS A 57 -12.12 -6.25 -11.75
N GLY A 58 -12.04 -5.02 -11.25
CA GLY A 58 -11.55 -4.73 -9.90
C GLY A 58 -12.34 -5.45 -8.82
N ARG A 59 -13.67 -5.51 -8.94
CA ARG A 59 -14.51 -6.29 -8.00
C ARG A 59 -14.21 -7.78 -8.07
N ARG A 60 -14.05 -8.35 -9.27
CA ARG A 60 -13.78 -9.78 -9.45
C ARG A 60 -12.43 -10.16 -8.86
N VAL A 61 -11.37 -9.41 -9.17
CA VAL A 61 -10.02 -9.73 -8.67
C VAL A 61 -9.89 -9.50 -7.16
N ARG A 62 -10.55 -8.47 -6.61
CA ARG A 62 -10.57 -8.28 -5.14
C ARG A 62 -11.32 -9.40 -4.41
N ARG A 63 -12.33 -10.02 -5.02
CA ARG A 63 -12.95 -11.24 -4.48
C ARG A 63 -11.98 -12.43 -4.47
N LEU A 64 -11.12 -12.55 -5.47
CA LEU A 64 -10.06 -13.57 -5.44
C LEU A 64 -9.08 -13.30 -4.29
N GLY A 65 -8.75 -12.04 -4.00
CA GLY A 65 -7.98 -11.67 -2.82
C GLY A 65 -8.66 -12.06 -1.50
N LEU A 66 -9.97 -11.84 -1.39
CA LEU A 66 -10.76 -12.30 -0.24
C LEU A 66 -10.70 -13.83 -0.11
N LEU A 67 -10.89 -14.57 -1.22
CA LEU A 67 -10.77 -16.03 -1.22
C LEU A 67 -9.38 -16.49 -0.81
N LEU A 68 -8.32 -15.82 -1.29
CA LEU A 68 -6.94 -16.09 -0.88
C LEU A 68 -6.75 -15.89 0.63
N GLY A 69 -7.33 -14.84 1.20
CA GLY A 69 -7.32 -14.61 2.65
C GLY A 69 -8.04 -15.72 3.42
N ILE A 70 -9.21 -16.17 2.93
CA ILE A 70 -9.96 -17.29 3.53
C ILE A 70 -9.14 -18.59 3.45
N VAL A 71 -8.50 -18.89 2.31
CA VAL A 71 -7.61 -20.04 2.17
C VAL A 71 -6.45 -19.96 3.17
N GLY A 72 -5.88 -18.78 3.37
CA GLY A 72 -4.86 -18.53 4.39
C GLY A 72 -5.35 -18.83 5.82
N ILE A 73 -6.60 -18.46 6.14
CA ILE A 73 -7.24 -18.81 7.42
C ILE A 73 -7.40 -20.32 7.56
N VAL A 74 -7.90 -21.00 6.53
CA VAL A 74 -8.08 -22.47 6.58
C VAL A 74 -6.74 -23.18 6.75
N ALA A 75 -5.71 -22.74 6.01
CA ALA A 75 -4.36 -23.28 6.15
C ALA A 75 -3.79 -23.04 7.55
N SER A 76 -4.00 -21.86 8.14
CA SER A 76 -3.53 -21.58 9.49
C SER A 76 -4.25 -22.42 10.54
N VAL A 77 -5.55 -22.67 10.39
CA VAL A 77 -6.31 -23.59 11.26
C VAL A 77 -5.75 -25.01 11.19
N VAL A 78 -5.45 -25.51 9.99
CA VAL A 78 -4.90 -26.87 9.82
C VAL A 78 -3.52 -27.01 10.47
N LEU A 79 -2.68 -25.98 10.36
CA LEU A 79 -1.30 -26.03 10.86
C LEU A 79 -1.18 -25.71 12.36
N PHE A 80 -2.03 -24.84 12.89
CA PHE A 80 -1.90 -24.26 14.23
C PHE A 80 -3.11 -24.49 15.15
N ALA A 81 -4.16 -25.15 14.66
CA ALA A 81 -5.39 -25.44 15.40
C ALA A 81 -5.96 -24.20 16.10
N GLU A 82 -6.09 -24.22 17.42
CA GLU A 82 -6.63 -23.13 18.23
C GLU A 82 -5.75 -21.86 18.19
N ALA A 83 -4.43 -22.02 18.07
CA ALA A 83 -3.51 -20.88 17.98
C ALA A 83 -3.67 -20.09 16.65
N SER A 84 -4.37 -20.65 15.67
CA SER A 84 -4.61 -19.99 14.39
C SER A 84 -5.45 -18.71 14.49
N VAL A 85 -6.26 -18.55 15.54
CA VAL A 85 -7.19 -17.41 15.69
C VAL A 85 -6.46 -16.07 15.58
N PHE A 86 -5.23 -15.97 16.09
CA PHE A 86 -4.41 -14.76 16.02
C PHE A 86 -3.90 -14.46 14.59
N LEU A 87 -3.89 -15.45 13.70
CA LEU A 87 -3.47 -15.32 12.30
C LEU A 87 -4.62 -15.00 11.36
N TRP A 88 -5.88 -15.05 11.81
CA TRP A 88 -7.02 -14.91 10.91
C TRP A 88 -7.10 -13.52 10.29
N ALA A 89 -7.02 -12.48 11.12
CA ALA A 89 -7.05 -11.10 10.65
C ALA A 89 -5.82 -10.77 9.77
N PRO A 90 -4.57 -11.10 10.16
CA PRO A 90 -3.41 -10.95 9.28
C PRO A 90 -3.56 -11.67 7.93
N ALA A 91 -3.99 -12.93 7.91
CA ALA A 91 -4.18 -13.69 6.67
C ALA A 91 -5.22 -13.03 5.75
N LEU A 92 -6.33 -12.57 6.33
CA LEU A 92 -7.37 -11.86 5.59
C LEU A 92 -6.87 -10.53 5.02
N VAL A 93 -6.16 -9.75 5.83
CA VAL A 93 -5.57 -8.47 5.41
C VAL A 93 -4.59 -8.69 4.25
N VAL A 94 -3.69 -9.68 4.37
CA VAL A 94 -2.74 -10.03 3.31
C VAL A 94 -3.48 -10.41 2.02
N GLY A 95 -4.46 -11.30 2.09
CA GLY A 95 -5.25 -11.71 0.93
C GLY A 95 -5.96 -10.53 0.24
N LEU A 96 -6.60 -9.65 1.03
CA LEU A 96 -7.29 -8.46 0.52
C LEU A 96 -6.32 -7.49 -0.15
N LEU A 97 -5.16 -7.20 0.46
CA LEU A 97 -4.16 -6.28 -0.08
C LEU A 97 -3.52 -6.85 -1.36
N LEU A 98 -3.19 -8.14 -1.38
CA LEU A 98 -2.73 -8.81 -2.60
C LEU A 98 -3.79 -8.75 -3.69
N GLY A 99 -5.08 -8.93 -3.35
CA GLY A 99 -6.19 -8.75 -4.29
C GLY A 99 -6.28 -7.32 -4.86
N VAL A 100 -5.97 -6.30 -4.06
CA VAL A 100 -5.91 -4.90 -4.52
C VAL A 100 -4.76 -4.73 -5.52
N VAL A 101 -3.54 -5.12 -5.16
CA VAL A 101 -2.37 -4.97 -6.04
C VAL A 101 -2.54 -5.80 -7.31
N LEU A 102 -3.08 -7.02 -7.21
CA LEU A 102 -3.38 -7.89 -8.35
C LEU A 102 -4.44 -7.28 -9.27
N ALA A 103 -5.49 -6.65 -8.71
CA ALA A 103 -6.52 -5.99 -9.52
C ALA A 103 -5.95 -4.83 -10.34
N GLU A 104 -5.03 -4.07 -9.73
CA GLU A 104 -4.40 -2.92 -10.37
C GLU A 104 -3.35 -3.32 -11.42
N THR A 105 -2.54 -4.34 -11.12
CA THR A 105 -1.59 -4.90 -12.09
C THR A 105 -2.27 -5.51 -13.29
N THR A 106 -3.37 -6.24 -13.09
CA THR A 106 -4.11 -6.91 -14.17
C THR A 106 -5.17 -6.03 -14.81
N ARG A 107 -5.24 -4.74 -14.44
CA ARG A 107 -6.29 -3.82 -14.91
C ARG A 107 -6.37 -3.81 -16.45
N PRO A 108 -7.56 -4.01 -17.04
CA PRO A 108 -7.75 -4.01 -18.49
C PRO A 108 -7.27 -2.70 -19.11
N ARG A 109 -6.55 -2.81 -20.24
CA ARG A 109 -6.11 -1.64 -21.00
C ARG A 109 -7.34 -0.91 -21.58
N PRO A 110 -7.42 0.43 -21.43
CA PRO A 110 -8.43 1.23 -22.10
C PRO A 110 -8.39 1.03 -23.62
N ARG A 111 -9.54 1.15 -24.27
CA ARG A 111 -9.69 0.95 -25.73
C ARG A 111 -10.03 2.24 -26.50
N TRP A 112 -9.77 3.41 -25.92
CA TRP A 112 -9.93 4.69 -26.62
C TRP A 112 -8.82 4.93 -27.64
N ARG A 113 -9.07 5.79 -28.63
CA ARG A 113 -8.06 6.26 -29.58
C ARG A 113 -6.95 7.00 -28.83
N ALA A 114 -5.69 6.80 -29.24
CA ALA A 114 -4.54 7.46 -28.63
C ALA A 114 -4.16 8.73 -29.40
N SER A 115 -3.64 9.73 -28.68
CA SER A 115 -3.14 10.97 -29.27
C SER A 115 -2.03 10.73 -30.31
N SER A 116 -2.03 11.53 -31.38
CA SER A 116 -0.96 11.57 -32.39
C SER A 116 -0.45 13.00 -32.53
N PRO A 117 0.83 13.30 -32.22
CA PRO A 117 1.84 12.37 -31.69
C PRO A 117 1.51 11.89 -30.27
N ALA A 118 2.05 10.72 -29.90
CA ALA A 118 1.77 10.08 -28.61
C ALA A 118 2.31 10.92 -27.44
N ARG A 119 1.41 11.54 -26.68
CA ARG A 119 1.75 12.25 -25.45
C ARG A 119 1.75 11.28 -24.26
N ARG A 120 2.71 11.42 -23.35
CA ARG A 120 2.84 10.59 -22.13
C ARG A 120 2.75 11.46 -20.88
N PRO A 121 2.04 11.02 -19.83
CA PRO A 121 1.97 11.75 -18.58
C PRO A 121 3.29 11.62 -17.80
N ARG A 122 3.61 12.60 -16.93
CA ARG A 122 4.74 12.49 -16.00
C ARG A 122 4.29 11.80 -14.71
N GLN A 123 5.20 11.04 -14.10
CA GLN A 123 4.89 10.29 -12.87
C GLN A 123 4.60 11.20 -11.67
N GLY A 124 5.28 12.36 -11.59
CA GLY A 124 5.06 13.35 -10.54
C GLY A 124 3.66 13.99 -10.54
N ASP A 125 2.95 13.89 -11.66
CA ASP A 125 1.58 14.38 -11.76
C ASP A 125 0.59 13.41 -11.08
N GLN A 126 0.92 12.10 -11.06
CA GLN A 126 0.03 11.02 -10.62
C GLN A 126 0.14 10.73 -9.13
N ILE A 127 1.35 10.78 -8.57
CA ILE A 127 1.62 10.53 -7.14
C ILE A 127 2.87 11.29 -6.73
N SER A 128 2.96 11.68 -5.46
CA SER A 128 4.16 12.33 -4.95
C SER A 128 5.34 11.35 -4.99
N LEU A 129 6.49 11.82 -5.49
CA LEU A 129 7.73 11.04 -5.50
C LEU A 129 8.15 10.62 -4.09
N ALA A 130 7.84 11.45 -3.08
CA ALA A 130 8.06 11.13 -1.69
C ALA A 130 7.33 9.85 -1.27
N LEU A 131 6.03 9.70 -1.57
CA LEU A 131 5.26 8.50 -1.20
C LEU A 131 5.78 7.23 -1.90
N LEU A 132 6.19 7.35 -3.17
CA LEU A 132 6.79 6.24 -3.91
C LEU A 132 8.11 5.79 -3.28
N TRP A 133 9.00 6.74 -2.98
CA TRP A 133 10.28 6.41 -2.35
C TRP A 133 10.11 5.91 -0.93
N THR A 134 9.17 6.44 -0.16
CA THR A 134 8.85 5.92 1.18
C THR A 134 8.38 4.47 1.10
N MET A 135 7.48 4.12 0.16
CA MET A 135 7.04 2.74 -0.03
C MET A 135 8.23 1.81 -0.31
N ARG A 136 9.13 2.19 -1.23
CA ARG A 136 10.33 1.41 -1.56
C ARG A 136 11.28 1.27 -0.37
N ALA A 137 11.50 2.36 0.37
CA ALA A 137 12.36 2.37 1.54
C ALA A 137 11.81 1.47 2.66
N VAL A 138 10.49 1.47 2.88
CA VAL A 138 9.84 0.58 3.85
C VAL A 138 10.00 -0.88 3.44
N VAL A 139 9.74 -1.22 2.17
CA VAL A 139 9.94 -2.61 1.67
C VAL A 139 11.39 -3.05 1.85
N ALA A 140 12.36 -2.18 1.53
CA ALA A 140 13.76 -2.49 1.74
C ALA A 140 14.11 -2.66 3.24
N ALA A 141 13.60 -1.79 4.11
CA ALA A 141 13.81 -1.88 5.54
C ALA A 141 13.19 -3.15 6.15
N GLU A 142 11.99 -3.51 5.71
CA GLU A 142 11.32 -4.77 6.08
C GLU A 142 12.17 -5.97 5.67
N ALA A 143 12.57 -6.06 4.40
CA ALA A 143 13.39 -7.17 3.92
C ALA A 143 14.72 -7.28 4.67
N VAL A 144 15.38 -6.16 4.94
CA VAL A 144 16.63 -6.13 5.72
C VAL A 144 16.38 -6.60 7.15
N ALA A 145 15.33 -6.11 7.82
CA ALA A 145 15.00 -6.54 9.18
C ALA A 145 14.71 -8.05 9.23
N THR A 146 13.94 -8.57 8.28
CA THR A 146 13.62 -9.99 8.15
C THR A 146 14.88 -10.83 7.95
N VAL A 147 15.76 -10.46 7.01
CA VAL A 147 17.02 -11.19 6.77
C VAL A 147 17.93 -11.17 7.99
N LEU A 148 18.08 -10.01 8.66
CA LEU A 148 18.95 -9.90 9.83
C LEU A 148 18.45 -10.71 11.02
N MET A 149 17.13 -10.79 11.23
CA MET A 149 16.56 -11.63 12.28
C MET A 149 16.64 -13.12 11.92
N TRP A 150 16.41 -13.45 10.65
CA TRP A 150 16.49 -14.83 10.17
C TRP A 150 17.91 -15.39 10.26
N GLN A 151 18.94 -14.62 9.86
CA GLN A 151 20.36 -15.01 9.98
C GLN A 151 20.83 -15.20 11.43
N ARG A 152 20.07 -14.71 12.42
CA ARG A 152 20.36 -14.83 13.84
C ARG A 152 19.49 -15.89 14.54
N ASP A 153 18.80 -16.72 13.76
CA ASP A 153 17.87 -17.75 14.25
C ASP A 153 16.75 -17.18 15.16
N GLN A 154 16.38 -15.91 14.94
CA GLN A 154 15.31 -15.22 15.70
C GLN A 154 13.95 -15.33 15.02
N LEU A 155 13.90 -15.90 13.81
CA LEU A 155 12.67 -16.15 13.06
C LEU A 155 12.66 -17.59 12.57
N PRO A 156 11.55 -18.33 12.76
CA PRO A 156 11.36 -19.61 12.10
C PRO A 156 11.40 -19.45 10.58
N ASP A 157 11.96 -20.43 9.87
CA ASP A 157 12.08 -20.41 8.40
C ASP A 157 10.77 -20.10 7.69
N SER A 158 9.66 -20.70 8.16
CA SER A 158 8.33 -20.48 7.59
C SER A 158 7.88 -19.02 7.70
N VAL A 159 8.18 -18.35 8.82
CA VAL A 159 7.84 -16.94 9.05
C VAL A 159 8.75 -16.05 8.21
N ALA A 160 10.05 -16.33 8.16
CA ALA A 160 11.00 -15.56 7.36
C ALA A 160 10.65 -15.59 5.87
N TRP A 161 10.29 -16.76 5.34
CA TRP A 161 9.83 -16.88 3.94
C TRP A 161 8.56 -16.08 3.67
N VAL A 162 7.57 -16.11 4.56
CA VAL A 162 6.33 -15.34 4.39
C VAL A 162 6.60 -13.84 4.48
N ALA A 163 7.38 -13.42 5.48
CA ALA A 163 7.75 -12.02 5.69
C ALA A 163 8.54 -11.46 4.50
N LEU A 164 9.39 -12.26 3.84
CA LEU A 164 10.08 -11.82 2.62
C LEU A 164 9.21 -11.87 1.37
N THR A 165 8.58 -13.01 1.10
CA THR A 165 7.93 -13.26 -0.20
C THR A 165 6.71 -12.40 -0.41
N VAL A 166 5.88 -12.19 0.62
CA VAL A 166 4.61 -11.47 0.49
C VAL A 166 4.83 -9.99 0.14
N PRO A 167 5.63 -9.20 0.89
CA PRO A 167 5.89 -7.81 0.56
C PRO A 167 6.67 -7.64 -0.73
N LEU A 168 7.65 -8.50 -1.03
CA LEU A 168 8.44 -8.42 -2.27
C LEU A 168 7.59 -8.72 -3.51
N LEU A 169 6.75 -9.75 -3.47
CA LEU A 169 5.82 -10.04 -4.58
C LEU A 169 4.84 -8.89 -4.77
N ALA A 170 4.28 -8.36 -3.68
CA ALA A 170 3.39 -7.20 -3.75
C ALA A 170 4.10 -5.96 -4.32
N TRP A 171 5.36 -5.73 -3.94
CA TRP A 171 6.17 -4.63 -4.47
C TRP A 171 6.44 -4.78 -5.97
N VAL A 172 6.88 -5.95 -6.42
CA VAL A 172 7.09 -6.25 -7.86
C VAL A 172 5.80 -6.02 -8.65
N LEU A 173 4.67 -6.51 -8.14
CA LEU A 173 3.36 -6.27 -8.75
C LEU A 173 3.06 -4.76 -8.78
N ALA A 174 3.25 -4.02 -7.70
CA ALA A 174 3.04 -2.58 -7.69
C ALA A 174 3.90 -1.83 -8.73
N GLU A 175 5.18 -2.16 -8.85
CA GLU A 175 6.07 -1.58 -9.87
C GLU A 175 5.58 -1.88 -11.29
N VAL A 176 5.09 -3.10 -11.55
CA VAL A 176 4.46 -3.45 -12.83
C VAL A 176 3.21 -2.60 -13.09
N ALA A 177 2.37 -2.37 -12.07
CA ALA A 177 1.18 -1.53 -12.21
C ALA A 177 1.54 -0.07 -12.55
N LEU A 178 2.55 0.48 -11.86
CA LEU A 178 3.07 1.83 -12.08
C LEU A 178 3.70 1.98 -13.47
N LEU A 179 4.54 1.02 -13.89
CA LEU A 179 5.11 1.01 -15.23
C LEU A 179 4.02 0.97 -16.31
N ARG A 180 3.01 0.10 -16.15
CA ARG A 180 1.87 0.03 -17.05
C ARG A 180 1.08 1.35 -17.11
N SER A 181 0.96 2.06 -15.99
CA SER A 181 0.28 3.36 -15.93
C SER A 181 1.11 4.52 -16.45
N LEU A 182 2.42 4.35 -16.70
CA LEU A 182 3.28 5.38 -17.31
C LEU A 182 3.46 5.18 -18.81
N VAL A 183 3.60 3.93 -19.24
CA VAL A 183 3.90 3.60 -20.64
C VAL A 183 2.68 3.79 -21.57
N ARG A 184 1.46 3.80 -21.04
CA ARG A 184 0.24 4.01 -21.84
C ARG A 184 0.16 5.45 -22.38
N PRO A 185 -0.07 5.67 -23.70
CA PRO A 185 -0.26 7.01 -24.27
C PRO A 185 -1.56 7.67 -23.79
N LEU A 186 -1.62 8.99 -23.85
CA LEU A 186 -2.84 9.76 -23.53
C LEU A 186 -3.94 9.56 -24.59
N PRO A 187 -5.22 9.64 -24.19
CA PRO A 187 -6.35 9.64 -25.12
C PRO A 187 -6.20 10.71 -26.22
N ALA A 188 -6.73 10.42 -27.41
CA ALA A 188 -6.83 11.38 -28.51
C ALA A 188 -7.89 12.45 -28.19
N GLU A 189 -9.01 12.01 -27.63
CA GLU A 189 -10.14 12.86 -27.31
C GLU A 189 -9.94 13.50 -25.94
N GLY A 190 -9.97 14.84 -25.91
CA GLY A 190 -9.77 15.61 -24.68
C GLY A 190 -10.75 15.25 -23.56
N ALA A 191 -11.97 14.82 -23.93
CA ALA A 191 -13.02 14.40 -22.99
C ALA A 191 -12.63 13.17 -22.14
N ASP A 192 -11.74 12.31 -22.65
CA ASP A 192 -11.30 11.09 -21.95
C ASP A 192 -10.01 11.30 -21.13
N VAL A 193 -9.34 12.45 -21.28
CA VAL A 193 -8.10 12.76 -20.54
C VAL A 193 -8.32 12.80 -19.03
N PRO A 194 -9.36 13.48 -18.49
CA PRO A 194 -9.63 13.46 -17.05
C PRO A 194 -9.90 12.05 -16.50
N VAL A 195 -10.55 11.20 -17.30
CA VAL A 195 -10.80 9.79 -16.95
C VAL A 195 -9.50 8.99 -16.89
N ASP A 196 -8.64 9.14 -17.89
CA ASP A 196 -7.34 8.49 -17.96
C ASP A 196 -6.44 8.91 -16.78
N GLU A 197 -6.39 10.20 -16.47
CA GLU A 197 -5.60 10.76 -15.36
C GLU A 197 -6.11 10.29 -14.00
N ALA A 198 -7.43 10.30 -13.78
CA ALA A 198 -8.02 9.81 -12.54
C ALA A 198 -7.71 8.32 -12.32
N LEU A 199 -7.79 7.49 -13.38
CA LEU A 199 -7.46 6.07 -13.30
C LEU A 199 -5.99 5.80 -13.00
N ARG A 200 -5.08 6.58 -13.57
CA ARG A 200 -3.63 6.49 -13.26
C ARG A 200 -3.35 6.90 -11.82
N THR A 201 -3.94 8.00 -11.38
CA THR A 201 -3.84 8.50 -10.00
C THR A 201 -4.36 7.45 -9.01
N TRP A 202 -5.51 6.84 -9.29
CA TRP A 202 -6.06 5.76 -8.47
C TRP A 202 -5.13 4.55 -8.38
N THR A 203 -4.58 4.12 -9.53
CA THR A 203 -3.66 2.98 -9.60
C THR A 203 -2.46 3.25 -8.71
N ALA A 204 -1.81 4.41 -8.88
CA ALA A 204 -0.61 4.78 -8.15
C ALA A 204 -0.82 4.81 -6.64
N HIS A 205 -1.91 5.44 -6.17
CA HIS A 205 -2.20 5.52 -4.73
C HIS A 205 -2.59 4.17 -4.13
N LEU A 206 -3.41 3.36 -4.83
CA LEU A 206 -3.83 2.05 -4.34
C LEU A 206 -2.66 1.08 -4.17
N VAL A 207 -1.80 0.95 -5.19
CA VAL A 207 -0.68 0.01 -5.11
C VAL A 207 0.38 0.47 -4.13
N THR A 208 0.68 1.77 -4.09
CA THR A 208 1.65 2.34 -3.14
C THR A 208 1.16 2.17 -1.71
N ALA A 209 -0.12 2.45 -1.42
CA ALA A 209 -0.68 2.28 -0.09
C ALA A 209 -0.72 0.80 0.31
N ALA A 210 -1.19 -0.09 -0.57
CA ALA A 210 -1.29 -1.51 -0.25
C ALA A 210 0.09 -2.14 0.05
N VAL A 211 1.12 -1.83 -0.74
CA VAL A 211 2.48 -2.32 -0.49
C VAL A 211 3.06 -1.71 0.78
N SER A 212 2.86 -0.41 1.02
CA SER A 212 3.30 0.23 2.26
C SER A 212 2.68 -0.44 3.49
N VAL A 213 1.39 -0.81 3.46
CA VAL A 213 0.76 -1.54 4.58
C VAL A 213 1.35 -2.94 4.73
N LEU A 214 1.52 -3.67 3.62
CA LEU A 214 2.11 -5.02 3.61
C LEU A 214 3.55 -5.04 4.13
N ALA A 215 4.29 -3.94 4.06
CA ALA A 215 5.66 -3.85 4.56
C ALA A 215 5.77 -3.18 5.94
N LEU A 216 4.98 -2.13 6.22
CA LEU A 216 5.02 -1.40 7.51
C LEU A 216 4.54 -2.26 8.68
N LEU A 217 3.50 -3.07 8.48
CA LEU A 217 2.97 -3.90 9.57
C LEU A 217 3.98 -5.00 9.98
N PRO A 218 4.53 -5.82 9.07
CA PRO A 218 5.58 -6.77 9.43
C PRO A 218 6.83 -6.09 9.97
N LEU A 219 7.32 -5.01 9.33
CA LEU A 219 8.47 -4.25 9.83
C LEU A 219 8.25 -3.78 11.28
N GLY A 220 7.07 -3.22 11.56
CA GLY A 220 6.70 -2.78 12.90
C GLY A 220 6.79 -3.91 13.92
N THR A 221 6.23 -5.07 13.59
CA THR A 221 6.27 -6.28 14.43
C THR A 221 7.70 -6.80 14.63
N LEU A 222 8.51 -6.86 13.57
CA LEU A 222 9.90 -7.32 13.63
C LEU A 222 10.77 -6.41 14.50
N LEU A 223 10.62 -5.10 14.35
CA LEU A 223 11.34 -4.12 15.18
C LEU A 223 10.93 -4.20 16.65
N LEU A 224 9.62 -4.37 16.94
CA LEU A 224 9.17 -4.61 18.32
C LEU A 224 9.78 -5.90 18.90
N ALA A 225 9.71 -7.00 18.16
CA ALA A 225 10.25 -8.29 18.60
C ALA A 225 11.76 -8.21 18.86
N ALA A 226 12.52 -7.63 17.95
CA ALA A 226 13.96 -7.42 18.11
C ALA A 226 14.27 -6.50 19.30
N GLY A 227 13.52 -5.40 19.46
CA GLY A 227 13.71 -4.47 20.56
C GLY A 227 13.44 -5.08 21.93
N ILE A 228 12.37 -5.87 22.07
CA ILE A 228 12.04 -6.59 23.31
C ILE A 228 13.11 -7.64 23.62
N ALA A 229 13.48 -8.45 22.64
CA ALA A 229 14.48 -9.51 22.81
C ALA A 229 15.88 -9.00 23.16
N LEU A 230 16.25 -7.79 22.71
CA LEU A 230 17.47 -7.13 23.19
C LEU A 230 17.30 -6.53 24.58
N GLY A 231 16.13 -5.95 24.89
CA GLY A 231 15.84 -5.33 26.19
C GLY A 231 15.82 -6.32 27.36
N ASP A 232 15.52 -7.58 27.12
CA ASP A 232 15.56 -8.65 28.12
C ASP A 232 17.00 -9.10 28.48
N ARG A 233 18.02 -8.61 27.77
CA ARG A 233 19.43 -8.94 28.02
C ARG A 233 20.04 -7.95 29.02
N VAL A 234 20.84 -8.46 29.94
CA VAL A 234 21.62 -7.61 30.86
C VAL A 234 22.74 -6.94 30.08
N THR A 235 22.67 -5.62 29.94
CA THR A 235 23.71 -4.81 29.30
C THR A 235 24.35 -3.85 30.31
N ASP A 236 25.67 -3.72 30.28
CA ASP A 236 26.38 -2.70 31.06
C ASP A 236 26.21 -1.32 30.39
N GLY A 237 25.36 -0.47 30.98
CA GLY A 237 25.15 0.92 30.54
C GLY A 237 23.77 1.21 29.94
N ALA A 238 23.62 2.41 29.38
CA ALA A 238 22.39 2.86 28.73
C ALA A 238 22.40 2.48 27.25
N ASP A 239 21.92 1.28 26.91
CA ASP A 239 21.73 0.88 25.51
C ASP A 239 20.45 1.51 24.93
N LEU A 240 20.63 2.33 23.89
CA LEU A 240 19.52 3.03 23.21
C LEU A 240 18.94 2.22 22.05
N VAL A 241 19.62 1.16 21.60
CA VAL A 241 19.17 0.34 20.47
C VAL A 241 17.82 -0.34 20.76
N PRO A 242 17.59 -1.01 21.91
CA PRO A 242 16.29 -1.62 22.22
C PRO A 242 15.16 -0.57 22.20
N VAL A 243 15.43 0.61 22.77
CA VAL A 243 14.46 1.72 22.82
C VAL A 243 14.13 2.22 21.41
N ALA A 244 15.14 2.40 20.55
CA ALA A 244 14.95 2.85 19.18
C ALA A 244 14.17 1.82 18.34
N LEU A 245 14.45 0.53 18.52
CA LEU A 245 13.73 -0.55 17.85
C LEU A 245 12.27 -0.62 18.30
N VAL A 246 12.00 -0.52 19.60
CA VAL A 246 10.62 -0.51 20.13
C VAL A 246 9.86 0.71 19.62
N ALA A 247 10.46 1.90 19.69
CA ALA A 247 9.84 3.13 19.17
C ALA A 247 9.58 3.02 17.66
N GLY A 248 10.54 2.50 16.89
CA GLY A 248 10.43 2.27 15.45
C GLY A 248 9.33 1.28 15.12
N GLY A 249 9.21 0.22 15.92
CA GLY A 249 8.15 -0.77 15.83
C GLY A 249 6.76 -0.18 16.00
N PHE A 250 6.54 0.59 17.07
CA PHE A 250 5.27 1.31 17.29
C PHE A 250 4.97 2.31 16.18
N ALA A 251 5.96 3.10 15.75
CA ALA A 251 5.79 4.06 14.67
C ALA A 251 5.44 3.38 13.34
N GLY A 252 6.09 2.25 13.02
CA GLY A 252 5.79 1.43 11.85
C GLY A 252 4.36 0.89 11.86
N LEU A 253 3.92 0.33 12.99
CA LEU A 253 2.55 -0.15 13.15
C LEU A 253 1.52 0.98 13.03
N ALA A 254 1.73 2.10 13.73
CA ALA A 254 0.83 3.24 13.69
C ALA A 254 0.73 3.83 12.26
N ALA A 255 1.87 3.96 11.57
CA ALA A 255 1.90 4.38 10.18
C ALA A 255 1.18 3.38 9.27
N GLY A 256 1.43 2.07 9.43
CA GLY A 256 0.76 1.03 8.65
C GLY A 256 -0.76 1.09 8.79
N LEU A 257 -1.26 1.25 10.02
CA LEU A 257 -2.69 1.42 10.30
C LEU A 257 -3.26 2.71 9.70
N ALA A 258 -2.54 3.82 9.79
CA ALA A 258 -2.95 5.09 9.17
C ALA A 258 -3.07 4.97 7.65
N VAL A 259 -2.09 4.34 6.99
CA VAL A 259 -2.12 4.08 5.54
C VAL A 259 -3.25 3.11 5.17
N ALA A 260 -3.54 2.10 6.00
CA ALA A 260 -4.66 1.20 5.79
C ALA A 260 -6.01 1.94 5.85
N GLY A 261 -6.20 2.82 6.83
CA GLY A 261 -7.38 3.68 6.92
C GLY A 261 -7.55 4.56 5.69
N PHE A 262 -6.45 5.15 5.20
CA PHE A 262 -6.45 5.88 3.94
C PHE A 262 -6.84 4.97 2.76
N LEU A 263 -6.24 3.80 2.64
CA LEU A 263 -6.49 2.85 1.55
C LEU A 263 -7.97 2.50 1.45
N VAL A 264 -8.64 2.25 2.59
CA VAL A 264 -10.08 1.95 2.64
C VAL A 264 -10.90 3.04 1.95
N THR A 265 -10.54 4.30 2.12
CA THR A 265 -11.25 5.38 1.44
C THR A 265 -11.12 5.19 -0.08
N TRP A 266 -9.92 4.93 -0.61
CA TRP A 266 -9.60 4.82 -2.03
C TRP A 266 -10.12 3.56 -2.72
N LEU A 267 -10.55 2.55 -1.95
CA LEU A 267 -11.12 1.33 -2.53
C LEU A 267 -12.40 1.58 -3.33
N ARG A 268 -13.12 2.69 -3.08
CA ARG A 268 -14.31 3.04 -3.87
C ARG A 268 -13.89 3.40 -5.31
N PRO A 269 -14.53 2.78 -6.33
CA PRO A 269 -14.18 3.00 -7.72
C PRO A 269 -14.54 4.42 -8.17
N VAL A 270 -13.80 4.92 -9.17
CA VAL A 270 -14.17 6.13 -9.92
C VAL A 270 -15.52 5.90 -10.60
N ARG A 271 -16.43 6.87 -10.48
CA ARG A 271 -17.75 6.85 -11.10
C ARG A 271 -17.95 8.15 -11.87
N PRO A 272 -18.49 8.11 -13.10
CA PRO A 272 -19.05 9.31 -13.71
C PRO A 272 -20.28 9.73 -12.88
N GLY A 273 -20.44 11.02 -12.66
CA GLY A 273 -21.60 11.58 -11.97
C GLY A 273 -22.43 12.41 -12.94
N ASP A 274 -23.71 12.11 -13.10
CA ASP A 274 -24.66 12.96 -13.83
C ASP A 274 -25.12 14.19 -13.02
N ARG A 275 -24.64 14.32 -11.76
CA ARG A 275 -25.15 15.30 -10.79
C ARG A 275 -24.74 16.74 -11.08
N ALA A 276 -23.69 16.97 -11.86
CA ALA A 276 -23.17 18.31 -12.09
C ALA A 276 -24.05 19.17 -13.01
N LEU A 277 -25.01 18.56 -13.73
CA LEU A 277 -25.88 19.26 -14.70
C LEU A 277 -27.35 19.37 -14.26
N THR A 278 -27.69 18.95 -13.04
CA THR A 278 -29.06 18.98 -12.51
C THR A 278 -29.24 19.97 -11.34
N GLY A 279 -28.32 20.91 -11.16
CA GLY A 279 -28.35 21.93 -10.10
C GLY A 279 -28.50 23.33 -10.67
#